data_AF-A0A849M6K5-F1
#
_entry.id   AF-A0A849M6K5-F1
#
_cell.length_a   1.000
_cell.length_b   1.000
_cell.length_c   1.000
_cell.angle_alpha   90.00
_cell.angle_beta   90.00
_cell.angle_gamma   90.00
#
_symmetry.space_group_name_H-M   'P 1'
#
loop_
_entity.id
_entity.type
_entity.pdbx_description
1 polymer ?
#
loop_
_entity_poly.entity_id
_entity_poly.type
_entity_poly.pdbx_seq_one_letter_code
_entity_poly.pdbx_strand_id
1 'polypeptide(L)'
;MPGKSSTIFIVLLIIIIVQQLIAQDKPSVVWHGVDEGEWTKLYLKNSLFPHSSRQGTHTYKELVFTQSVNYSDSSAVIFIPRGYKTVLGYNDVIVHFHGWNNEAINVMHDFDLLNQLYNSEKNAILVVAQGPKNAMDSAGGKIEERNGLKKYIREILSKLKEENKVNTNRLGQLIISSHSGGYRPAILGLVNGGLRKNIKELYLFDSFYSLTDMIVPWLKADKDNRLRSIYTENLEPEHQEFLKLISANGMIYNNVLAKEVKIILRPSKACHDCIMDGNFEQLLKISLLNDIDR
;
A
#
# COMPACT_ATOMS: atom_id res chain seq x y z
N MET A 1 11.21 8.71 -66.78
CA MET A 1 11.33 7.63 -65.78
C MET A 1 10.55 8.00 -64.50
N PRO A 2 9.26 7.66 -64.40
CA PRO A 2 8.54 7.68 -63.13
C PRO A 2 8.29 6.22 -62.70
N GLY A 3 8.74 5.82 -61.51
CA GLY A 3 8.48 4.43 -61.08
C GLY A 3 9.01 3.98 -59.72
N LYS A 4 9.87 4.75 -59.06
CA LYS A 4 10.43 4.35 -57.75
C LYS A 4 9.79 5.03 -56.53
N SER A 5 9.12 6.16 -56.70
CA SER A 5 8.59 6.95 -55.57
C SER A 5 7.24 6.43 -55.04
N SER A 6 6.34 5.97 -55.92
CA SER A 6 5.01 5.50 -55.51
C SER A 6 5.05 4.17 -54.73
N THR A 7 5.93 3.25 -55.10
CA THR A 7 6.07 1.94 -54.43
C THR A 7 6.60 2.08 -53.01
N ILE A 8 7.56 2.98 -52.77
CA ILE A 8 8.10 3.24 -51.42
C ILE A 8 7.02 3.84 -50.51
N PHE A 9 6.18 4.73 -51.04
CA PHE A 9 5.10 5.36 -50.28
C PHE A 9 4.01 4.35 -49.88
N ILE A 10 3.65 3.43 -50.79
CA ILE A 10 2.68 2.36 -50.52
C ILE A 10 3.22 1.38 -49.49
N VAL A 11 4.50 1.01 -49.56
CA VAL A 11 5.13 0.12 -48.58
C VAL A 11 5.21 0.77 -47.20
N LEU A 12 5.56 2.05 -47.09
CA LEU A 12 5.53 2.77 -45.81
C LEU A 12 4.12 2.87 -45.23
N LEU A 13 3.11 3.14 -46.06
CA LEU A 13 1.71 3.24 -45.61
C LEU A 13 1.20 1.89 -45.09
N ILE A 14 1.54 0.79 -45.77
CA ILE A 14 1.20 -0.58 -45.32
C ILE A 14 1.93 -0.91 -44.01
N ILE A 15 3.20 -0.53 -43.85
CA ILE A 15 3.93 -0.75 -42.58
C ILE A 15 3.29 0.02 -41.42
N ILE A 16 2.82 1.25 -41.63
CA ILE A 16 2.13 2.03 -40.59
C ILE A 16 0.77 1.41 -40.24
N ILE A 17 0.00 0.96 -41.24
CA ILE A 17 -1.29 0.30 -41.03
C ILE A 17 -1.11 -1.05 -40.31
N VAL A 18 -0.08 -1.83 -40.67
CA VAL A 18 0.25 -3.08 -39.98
C VAL A 18 0.76 -2.83 -38.56
N GLN A 19 1.53 -1.76 -38.31
CA GLN A 19 1.91 -1.37 -36.94
C GLN A 19 0.71 -0.90 -36.10
N GLN A 20 -0.28 -0.25 -36.70
CA GLN A 20 -1.54 0.10 -36.02
C GLN A 20 -2.44 -1.12 -35.77
N LEU A 21 -2.41 -2.13 -36.66
CA LEU A 21 -3.12 -3.41 -36.49
C LEU A 21 -2.40 -4.38 -35.54
N ILE A 22 -1.09 -4.22 -35.33
CA ILE A 22 -0.29 -4.90 -34.29
C ILE A 22 -0.12 -3.94 -33.09
N ALA A 23 -1.13 -3.15 -32.75
CA ALA A 23 -1.35 -2.82 -31.35
C ALA A 23 -1.68 -4.16 -30.68
N GLN A 24 -0.65 -4.86 -30.20
CA GLN A 24 -0.82 -6.05 -29.36
C GLN A 24 -1.88 -5.71 -28.33
N ASP A 25 -3.01 -6.42 -28.36
CA ASP A 25 -3.95 -6.48 -27.25
C ASP A 25 -3.12 -6.79 -26.01
N LYS A 26 -2.78 -5.75 -25.24
CA LYS A 26 -2.28 -5.97 -23.90
C LYS A 26 -3.40 -6.75 -23.22
N PRO A 27 -3.12 -7.94 -22.66
CA PRO A 27 -4.16 -8.67 -21.95
C PRO A 27 -4.77 -7.71 -20.93
N SER A 28 -6.07 -7.48 -21.06
CA SER A 28 -6.80 -6.56 -20.20
C SER A 28 -6.66 -7.03 -18.76
N VAL A 29 -6.60 -6.08 -17.82
CA VAL A 29 -6.58 -6.41 -16.40
C VAL A 29 -7.90 -7.11 -16.05
N VAL A 30 -7.81 -8.29 -15.43
CA VAL A 30 -9.00 -9.02 -14.97
C VAL A 30 -9.49 -8.41 -13.66
N TRP A 31 -10.71 -7.88 -13.68
CA TRP A 31 -11.40 -7.35 -12.51
C TRP A 31 -12.41 -8.37 -11.99
N HIS A 32 -12.43 -8.53 -10.67
CA HIS A 32 -13.34 -9.42 -9.95
C HIS A 32 -14.37 -8.56 -9.21
N GLY A 33 -15.63 -8.64 -9.63
CA GLY A 33 -16.74 -7.98 -8.96
C GLY A 33 -17.15 -8.73 -7.69
N VAL A 34 -17.45 -7.99 -6.64
CA VAL A 34 -18.02 -8.46 -5.36
C VAL A 34 -19.13 -7.50 -4.92
N ASP A 35 -19.86 -7.83 -3.87
CA ASP A 35 -20.95 -6.95 -3.40
C ASP A 35 -20.40 -5.61 -2.86
N GLU A 36 -19.19 -5.61 -2.34
CA GLU A 36 -18.55 -4.45 -1.74
C GLU A 36 -17.89 -3.53 -2.77
N GLY A 37 -17.75 -3.96 -4.03
CA GLY A 37 -17.01 -3.24 -5.08
C GLY A 37 -16.35 -4.17 -6.08
N GLU A 38 -15.11 -3.84 -6.45
CA GLU A 38 -14.32 -4.68 -7.36
C GLU A 38 -12.84 -4.66 -7.03
N TRP A 39 -12.16 -5.78 -7.27
CA TRP A 39 -10.73 -5.90 -7.02
C TRP A 39 -9.99 -6.56 -8.18
N THR A 40 -8.67 -6.36 -8.21
CA THR A 40 -7.79 -6.99 -9.20
C THR A 40 -6.39 -7.21 -8.63
N LYS A 41 -5.63 -8.14 -9.23
CA LYS A 41 -4.19 -8.33 -9.00
C LYS A 41 -3.41 -7.62 -10.12
N LEU A 42 -2.82 -6.46 -9.81
CA LEU A 42 -1.99 -5.68 -10.75
C LEU A 42 -0.52 -6.04 -10.64
N TYR A 43 0.15 -6.28 -11.77
CA TYR A 43 1.61 -6.41 -11.83
C TYR A 43 2.27 -5.07 -12.15
N LEU A 44 3.29 -4.72 -11.39
CA LEU A 44 3.86 -3.37 -11.33
C LEU A 44 5.37 -3.40 -11.52
N LYS A 45 5.92 -2.46 -12.28
CA LYS A 45 7.38 -2.29 -12.40
C LYS A 45 7.98 -1.81 -11.08
N ASN A 46 7.27 -0.94 -10.37
CA ASN A 46 7.72 -0.30 -9.13
C ASN A 46 7.21 -1.01 -7.86
N SER A 47 6.72 -2.24 -7.95
CA SER A 47 6.46 -3.11 -6.80
C SER A 47 7.71 -3.29 -5.93
N LEU A 48 7.49 -3.71 -4.67
CA LEU A 48 8.54 -3.97 -3.68
C LEU A 48 9.61 -4.88 -4.27
N PHE A 49 9.17 -5.98 -4.89
CA PHE A 49 10.00 -6.99 -5.53
C PHE A 49 9.60 -7.21 -6.99
N PRO A 50 10.52 -7.65 -7.88
CA PRO A 50 11.93 -7.95 -7.61
C PRO A 50 12.78 -6.70 -7.33
N HIS A 51 13.82 -6.86 -6.51
CA HIS A 51 14.74 -5.80 -6.09
C HIS A 51 16.15 -6.35 -5.81
N SER A 52 17.18 -5.52 -6.01
CA SER A 52 18.60 -5.93 -5.89
C SER A 52 18.98 -6.41 -4.49
N SER A 53 18.34 -5.89 -3.44
CA SER A 53 18.57 -6.33 -2.05
C SER A 53 18.24 -7.80 -1.79
N ARG A 54 17.57 -8.48 -2.74
CA ARG A 54 17.19 -9.90 -2.69
C ARG A 54 17.52 -10.64 -3.99
N GLN A 55 18.61 -10.24 -4.66
CA GLN A 55 19.16 -10.99 -5.80
C GLN A 55 19.85 -12.31 -5.40
N GLY A 56 20.27 -12.43 -4.14
CA GLY A 56 20.82 -13.67 -3.57
C GLY A 56 19.80 -14.46 -2.76
N THR A 57 20.27 -15.48 -2.06
CA THR A 57 19.48 -16.19 -1.04
C THR A 57 19.39 -15.35 0.23
N HIS A 58 18.21 -15.30 0.83
CA HIS A 58 18.04 -14.82 2.18
C HIS A 58 17.87 -16.02 3.11
N THR A 59 18.70 -16.09 4.16
CA THR A 59 18.60 -17.13 5.17
C THR A 59 18.14 -16.50 6.47
N TYR A 60 17.09 -17.06 7.06
CA TYR A 60 16.65 -16.72 8.41
C TYR A 60 16.46 -18.01 9.20
N LYS A 61 17.19 -18.11 10.32
CA LYS A 61 17.40 -19.38 11.01
C LYS A 61 17.98 -20.42 10.04
N GLU A 62 17.29 -21.54 9.83
CA GLU A 62 17.70 -22.63 8.94
C GLU A 62 16.91 -22.66 7.62
N LEU A 63 16.02 -21.69 7.40
CA LEU A 63 15.21 -21.59 6.18
C LEU A 63 15.89 -20.71 5.15
N VAL A 64 15.87 -21.16 3.88
CA VAL A 64 16.44 -20.45 2.73
C VAL A 64 15.32 -19.96 1.84
N PHE A 65 15.28 -18.65 1.63
CA PHE A 65 14.34 -17.96 0.75
C PHE A 65 15.09 -17.49 -0.50
N THR A 66 14.52 -17.74 -1.68
CA THR A 66 15.18 -17.49 -2.96
C THR A 66 14.48 -16.39 -3.75
N GLN A 67 15.23 -15.71 -4.62
CA GLN A 67 14.67 -14.66 -5.47
C GLN A 67 13.48 -15.15 -6.30
N SER A 68 13.62 -16.31 -6.95
CA SER A 68 12.60 -16.84 -7.86
C SER A 68 11.30 -17.22 -7.14
N VAL A 69 11.39 -17.70 -5.90
CA VAL A 69 10.22 -18.17 -5.13
C VAL A 69 9.60 -17.05 -4.28
N ASN A 70 10.41 -16.27 -3.58
CA ASN A 70 9.94 -15.37 -2.53
C ASN A 70 9.99 -13.87 -2.91
N TYR A 71 10.80 -13.51 -3.90
CA TYR A 71 11.10 -12.10 -4.23
C TYR A 71 10.96 -11.80 -5.73
N SER A 72 10.11 -12.55 -6.44
CA SER A 72 9.83 -12.35 -7.87
C SER A 72 8.42 -11.81 -8.14
N ASP A 73 7.49 -11.95 -7.19
CA ASP A 73 6.11 -11.49 -7.34
C ASP A 73 6.06 -9.96 -7.30
N SER A 74 5.75 -9.37 -8.46
CA SER A 74 5.65 -7.92 -8.67
C SER A 74 4.23 -7.38 -8.55
N SER A 75 3.34 -8.17 -7.96
CA SER A 75 1.94 -7.81 -7.88
C SER A 75 1.58 -6.87 -6.73
N ALA A 76 0.37 -6.36 -6.79
CA ALA A 76 -0.38 -5.78 -5.69
C ALA A 76 -1.85 -6.12 -5.89
N VAL A 77 -2.58 -6.29 -4.80
CA VAL A 77 -4.03 -6.41 -4.87
C VAL A 77 -4.63 -5.02 -4.70
N ILE A 78 -5.52 -4.63 -5.61
CA ILE A 78 -6.19 -3.34 -5.63
C ILE A 78 -7.67 -3.58 -5.45
N PHE A 79 -8.31 -2.84 -4.55
CA PHE A 79 -9.75 -2.84 -4.35
C PHE A 79 -10.31 -1.42 -4.45
N ILE A 80 -11.40 -1.29 -5.18
CA ILE A 80 -12.18 -0.06 -5.33
C ILE A 80 -13.57 -0.32 -4.76
N PRO A 81 -13.93 0.31 -3.63
CA PRO A 81 -15.24 0.08 -3.02
C PRO A 81 -16.36 0.62 -3.91
N ARG A 82 -17.53 -0.04 -3.87
CA ARG A 82 -18.75 0.41 -4.52
C ARG A 82 -19.09 1.82 -4.04
N GLY A 83 -19.39 2.72 -4.97
CA GLY A 83 -19.67 4.12 -4.69
C GLY A 83 -18.42 5.00 -4.61
N TYR A 84 -17.21 4.43 -4.76
CA TYR A 84 -15.99 5.20 -4.87
C TYR A 84 -16.09 6.28 -5.97
N LYS A 85 -15.63 7.49 -5.64
CA LYS A 85 -15.51 8.59 -6.59
C LYS A 85 -14.26 9.41 -6.31
N THR A 86 -13.69 9.99 -7.37
CA THR A 86 -12.64 11.00 -7.23
C THR A 86 -13.22 12.26 -6.60
N VAL A 87 -12.57 12.79 -5.57
CA VAL A 87 -12.99 14.01 -4.87
C VAL A 87 -12.06 15.15 -5.25
N LEU A 88 -12.63 16.24 -5.78
CA LEU A 88 -11.86 17.42 -6.23
C LEU A 88 -10.70 17.08 -7.20
N GLY A 89 -10.86 16.02 -7.99
CA GLY A 89 -9.85 15.56 -8.96
C GLY A 89 -8.66 14.81 -8.34
N TYR A 90 -8.83 14.27 -7.13
CA TYR A 90 -7.84 13.44 -6.42
C TYR A 90 -8.41 12.07 -6.04
N ASN A 91 -7.50 11.11 -5.86
CA ASN A 91 -7.78 9.77 -5.38
C ASN A 91 -7.13 9.58 -4.01
N ASP A 92 -7.91 9.32 -2.97
CA ASP A 92 -7.38 8.89 -1.68
C ASP A 92 -7.03 7.40 -1.74
N VAL A 93 -5.92 7.02 -1.12
CA VAL A 93 -5.37 5.66 -1.20
C VAL A 93 -4.98 5.16 0.19
N ILE A 94 -5.23 3.88 0.45
CA ILE A 94 -4.71 3.16 1.61
C ILE A 94 -3.74 2.09 1.09
N VAL A 95 -2.50 2.07 1.59
CA VAL A 95 -1.54 1.00 1.27
C VAL A 95 -1.33 0.15 2.51
N HIS A 96 -1.66 -1.14 2.43
CA HIS A 96 -1.42 -2.12 3.48
C HIS A 96 -0.21 -3.00 3.15
N PHE A 97 0.73 -3.13 4.10
CA PHE A 97 1.89 -4.02 4.02
C PHE A 97 1.72 -5.21 4.97
N HIS A 98 1.81 -6.42 4.43
CA HIS A 98 1.56 -7.65 5.19
C HIS A 98 2.79 -8.18 5.95
N GLY A 99 2.52 -9.07 6.90
CA GLY A 99 3.52 -9.79 7.70
C GLY A 99 4.23 -10.93 6.98
N TRP A 100 5.06 -11.65 7.72
CA TRP A 100 5.83 -12.80 7.22
C TRP A 100 4.94 -13.97 6.82
N ASN A 101 5.50 -14.90 6.03
CA ASN A 101 4.87 -16.17 5.65
C ASN A 101 3.49 -16.01 4.97
N ASN A 102 3.30 -14.92 4.24
CA ASN A 102 2.02 -14.61 3.61
C ASN A 102 2.21 -14.04 2.19
N GLU A 103 1.09 -13.84 1.50
CA GLU A 103 0.99 -13.12 0.24
C GLU A 103 -0.24 -12.21 0.22
N ALA A 104 -0.20 -11.15 -0.59
CA ALA A 104 -1.18 -10.07 -0.57
C ALA A 104 -2.63 -10.54 -0.80
N ILE A 105 -2.83 -11.58 -1.61
CA ILE A 105 -4.18 -12.11 -1.89
C ILE A 105 -4.75 -12.86 -0.68
N ASN A 106 -3.93 -13.66 0.02
CA ASN A 106 -4.35 -14.36 1.22
C ASN A 106 -4.66 -13.34 2.32
N VAL A 107 -3.80 -12.34 2.51
CA VAL A 107 -4.00 -11.25 3.49
C VAL A 107 -5.31 -10.49 3.24
N MET A 108 -5.63 -10.21 1.97
CA MET A 108 -6.89 -9.57 1.61
C MET A 108 -8.10 -10.39 2.09
N HIS A 109 -8.06 -11.72 1.92
CA HIS A 109 -9.13 -12.64 2.29
C HIS A 109 -9.16 -12.95 3.79
N ASP A 110 -8.03 -13.39 4.36
CA ASP A 110 -7.91 -13.87 5.73
C ASP A 110 -8.22 -12.78 6.76
N PHE A 111 -7.89 -11.51 6.45
CA PHE A 111 -8.20 -10.36 7.30
C PHE A 111 -9.43 -9.57 6.85
N ASP A 112 -10.17 -10.07 5.87
CA ASP A 112 -11.41 -9.48 5.38
C ASP A 112 -11.31 -7.98 5.05
N LEU A 113 -10.19 -7.57 4.44
CA LEU A 113 -9.83 -6.15 4.29
C LEU A 113 -10.82 -5.39 3.40
N LEU A 114 -11.47 -6.07 2.45
CA LEU A 114 -12.42 -5.45 1.52
C LEU A 114 -13.70 -5.06 2.25
N ASN A 115 -14.26 -5.98 3.04
CA ASN A 115 -15.44 -5.71 3.86
C ASN A 115 -15.14 -4.64 4.90
N GLN A 116 -13.99 -4.71 5.56
CA GLN A 116 -13.61 -3.70 6.55
C GLN A 116 -13.50 -2.29 5.94
N LEU A 117 -12.95 -2.15 4.73
CA LEU A 117 -12.97 -0.85 4.03
C LEU A 117 -14.39 -0.45 3.66
N TYR A 118 -15.17 -1.35 3.07
CA TYR A 118 -16.54 -1.07 2.65
C TYR A 118 -17.45 -0.65 3.81
N ASN A 119 -17.37 -1.35 4.94
CA ASN A 119 -18.14 -1.08 6.16
C ASN A 119 -17.68 0.19 6.89
N SER A 120 -16.45 0.65 6.64
CA SER A 120 -15.97 1.94 7.16
C SER A 120 -16.58 3.15 6.43
N GLU A 121 -17.22 2.91 5.28
CA GLU A 121 -17.82 3.92 4.39
C GLU A 121 -16.82 4.95 3.85
N LYS A 122 -15.51 4.68 3.95
CA LYS A 122 -14.47 5.59 3.47
C LYS A 122 -14.28 5.52 1.96
N ASN A 123 -14.19 6.68 1.34
CA ASN A 123 -13.96 6.87 -0.09
C ASN A 123 -12.46 6.82 -0.42
N ALA A 124 -11.88 5.61 -0.42
CA ALA A 124 -10.48 5.40 -0.76
C ALA A 124 -10.26 4.08 -1.52
N ILE A 125 -9.19 4.04 -2.31
CA ILE A 125 -8.71 2.83 -2.99
C ILE A 125 -7.79 2.08 -2.04
N LEU A 126 -8.04 0.79 -1.82
CA LEU A 126 -7.14 -0.05 -1.03
C LEU A 126 -6.11 -0.74 -1.94
N VAL A 127 -4.87 -0.72 -1.51
CA VAL A 127 -3.72 -1.39 -2.14
C VAL A 127 -3.09 -2.31 -1.10
N VAL A 128 -3.23 -3.62 -1.26
CA VAL A 128 -2.47 -4.60 -0.49
C VAL A 128 -1.19 -4.91 -1.25
N ALA A 129 -0.07 -4.41 -0.74
CA ALA A 129 1.21 -4.50 -1.43
C ALA A 129 1.86 -5.88 -1.20
N GLN A 130 2.31 -6.54 -2.28
CA GLN A 130 3.05 -7.79 -2.16
C GLN A 130 4.48 -7.52 -1.65
N GLY A 131 4.76 -7.96 -0.43
CA GLY A 131 6.10 -8.02 0.16
C GLY A 131 6.81 -9.32 -0.19
N PRO A 132 7.78 -9.76 0.63
CA PRO A 132 8.37 -11.08 0.52
C PRO A 132 7.28 -12.16 0.58
N LYS A 133 7.08 -12.87 -0.53
CA LYS A 133 6.06 -13.92 -0.64
C LYS A 133 6.47 -15.12 0.20
N ASN A 134 5.64 -15.51 1.18
CA ASN A 134 5.85 -16.68 2.02
C ASN A 134 7.27 -16.77 2.61
N ALA A 135 7.80 -15.63 3.07
CA ALA A 135 9.15 -15.54 3.64
C ALA A 135 9.17 -14.88 5.02
N MET A 136 10.11 -15.30 5.86
CA MET A 136 10.37 -14.71 7.18
C MET A 136 11.28 -13.49 7.06
N ASP A 137 10.80 -12.47 6.35
CA ASP A 137 11.58 -11.30 5.98
C ASP A 137 10.72 -10.04 5.92
N SER A 138 11.18 -8.97 6.55
CA SER A 138 10.50 -7.67 6.58
C SER A 138 10.97 -6.71 5.47
N ALA A 139 11.82 -7.12 4.55
CA ALA A 139 12.35 -6.22 3.53
C ALA A 139 11.24 -5.61 2.64
N GLY A 140 11.31 -4.29 2.45
CA GLY A 140 10.40 -3.50 1.62
C GLY A 140 10.87 -3.27 0.18
N GLY A 141 12.05 -3.76 -0.19
CA GLY A 141 12.61 -3.63 -1.54
C GLY A 141 12.57 -2.19 -2.06
N LYS A 142 11.98 -1.98 -3.24
CA LYS A 142 11.89 -0.65 -3.88
C LYS A 142 11.18 0.42 -3.05
N ILE A 143 10.30 0.04 -2.10
CA ILE A 143 9.56 1.00 -1.28
C ILE A 143 10.48 1.74 -0.30
N GLU A 144 11.57 1.10 0.14
CA GLU A 144 12.54 1.69 1.05
C GLU A 144 13.43 2.75 0.36
N GLU A 145 13.48 2.74 -0.97
CA GLU A 145 14.27 3.69 -1.77
C GLU A 145 13.71 5.12 -1.70
N ARG A 146 14.58 6.09 -2.02
CA ARG A 146 14.16 7.46 -2.25
C ARG A 146 13.09 7.52 -3.33
N ASN A 147 11.93 8.08 -2.98
CA ASN A 147 10.74 8.17 -3.82
C ASN A 147 10.13 6.80 -4.22
N GLY A 148 10.48 5.70 -3.54
CA GLY A 148 9.97 4.36 -3.83
C GLY A 148 8.45 4.29 -3.83
N LEU A 149 7.84 4.63 -2.70
CA LEU A 149 6.38 4.68 -2.54
C LEU A 149 5.71 5.63 -3.54
N LYS A 150 6.31 6.79 -3.82
CA LYS A 150 5.84 7.74 -4.84
C LYS A 150 5.77 7.11 -6.23
N LYS A 151 6.82 6.38 -6.66
CA LYS A 151 6.84 5.70 -7.96
C LYS A 151 5.77 4.61 -8.02
N TYR A 152 5.65 3.83 -6.94
CA TYR A 152 4.67 2.75 -6.79
C TYR A 152 3.22 3.25 -6.92
N ILE A 153 2.83 4.24 -6.11
CA ILE A 153 1.46 4.80 -6.13
C ILE A 153 1.15 5.49 -7.46
N ARG A 154 2.11 6.21 -8.04
CA ARG A 154 1.93 6.85 -9.35
C ARG A 154 1.67 5.82 -10.46
N GLU A 155 2.37 4.69 -10.44
CA GLU A 155 2.14 3.60 -11.40
C GLU A 155 0.74 3.00 -11.24
N ILE A 156 0.31 2.71 -10.02
CA ILE A 156 -1.04 2.18 -9.72
C ILE A 156 -2.10 3.15 -10.25
N LEU A 157 -2.07 4.43 -9.84
CA LEU A 157 -3.07 5.40 -10.27
C LEU A 157 -3.04 5.66 -11.79
N SER A 158 -1.88 5.48 -12.44
CA SER A 158 -1.81 5.58 -13.91
C SER A 158 -2.47 4.39 -14.58
N LYS A 159 -2.23 3.16 -14.10
CA LYS A 159 -2.90 1.94 -14.57
C LYS A 159 -4.41 1.99 -14.33
N LEU A 160 -4.85 2.43 -13.15
CA LEU A 160 -6.29 2.58 -12.87
C LEU A 160 -6.95 3.61 -13.80
N LYS A 161 -6.24 4.66 -14.18
CA LYS A 161 -6.74 5.62 -15.17
C LYS A 161 -6.80 5.01 -16.58
N GLU A 162 -5.80 4.23 -16.98
CA GLU A 162 -5.79 3.48 -18.25
C GLU A 162 -6.97 2.50 -18.33
N GLU A 163 -7.30 1.85 -17.22
CA GLU A 163 -8.45 0.93 -17.07
C GLU A 163 -9.80 1.66 -16.85
N ASN A 164 -9.85 2.99 -16.97
CA ASN A 164 -11.03 3.83 -16.73
C ASN A 164 -11.69 3.66 -15.35
N LYS A 165 -10.95 3.17 -14.35
CA LYS A 165 -11.44 3.04 -12.97
C LYS A 165 -11.40 4.34 -12.17
N VAL A 166 -10.56 5.27 -12.60
CA VAL A 166 -10.44 6.62 -12.04
C VAL A 166 -10.32 7.64 -13.18
N ASN A 167 -10.84 8.85 -13.00
CA ASN A 167 -10.76 9.89 -14.04
C ASN A 167 -9.42 10.66 -14.05
N THR A 168 -8.61 10.51 -13.00
CA THR A 168 -7.37 11.24 -12.75
C THR A 168 -6.36 10.32 -12.08
N ASN A 169 -5.07 10.56 -12.30
CA ASN A 169 -4.00 9.81 -11.62
C ASN A 169 -3.38 10.61 -10.46
N ARG A 170 -4.04 11.69 -10.03
CA ARG A 170 -3.56 12.55 -8.93
C ARG A 170 -3.87 11.89 -7.59
N LEU A 171 -2.84 11.76 -6.76
CA LEU A 171 -2.97 11.27 -5.39
C LEU A 171 -3.47 12.39 -4.45
N GLY A 172 -4.48 12.07 -3.65
CA GLY A 172 -4.96 12.88 -2.53
C GLY A 172 -4.26 12.52 -1.22
N GLN A 173 -5.05 12.11 -0.22
CA GLN A 173 -4.58 11.58 1.05
C GLN A 173 -4.07 10.14 0.88
N LEU A 174 -3.06 9.80 1.67
CA LEU A 174 -2.50 8.47 1.75
C LEU A 174 -2.52 8.00 3.21
N ILE A 175 -3.06 6.81 3.43
CA ILE A 175 -2.87 6.06 4.67
C ILE A 175 -1.88 4.94 4.40
N ILE A 176 -0.88 4.81 5.26
CA ILE A 176 -0.04 3.62 5.31
C ILE A 176 -0.52 2.74 6.44
N SER A 177 -0.71 1.46 6.17
CA SER A 177 -1.08 0.45 7.15
C SER A 177 -0.10 -0.72 7.08
N SER A 178 0.18 -1.35 8.21
CA SER A 178 0.94 -2.60 8.25
C SER A 178 0.47 -3.53 9.35
N HIS A 179 0.66 -4.82 9.10
CA HIS A 179 0.58 -5.87 10.11
C HIS A 179 1.95 -6.55 10.26
N SER A 180 2.33 -6.89 11.50
CA SER A 180 3.50 -7.71 11.80
C SER A 180 4.78 -7.21 11.08
N GLY A 181 5.45 -8.11 10.34
CA GLY A 181 6.66 -7.82 9.55
C GLY A 181 6.53 -6.69 8.52
N GLY A 182 5.32 -6.25 8.17
CA GLY A 182 5.05 -5.13 7.27
C GLY A 182 5.46 -3.75 7.82
N TYR A 183 5.84 -3.66 9.10
CA TYR A 183 6.26 -2.41 9.73
C TYR A 183 7.40 -1.70 8.99
N ARG A 184 8.36 -2.49 8.47
CA ARG A 184 9.57 -1.95 7.85
C ARG A 184 9.28 -1.21 6.55
N PRO A 185 8.59 -1.80 5.54
CA PRO A 185 8.18 -1.06 4.35
C PRO A 185 7.24 0.10 4.68
N ALA A 186 6.40 -0.01 5.71
CA ALA A 186 5.54 1.08 6.13
C ALA A 186 6.35 2.30 6.62
N ILE A 187 7.26 2.11 7.58
CA ILE A 187 8.05 3.20 8.17
C ILE A 187 9.09 3.75 7.20
N LEU A 188 9.80 2.89 6.46
CA LEU A 188 10.79 3.37 5.48
C LEU A 188 10.12 3.98 4.24
N GLY A 189 8.94 3.49 3.84
CA GLY A 189 8.12 4.13 2.82
C GLY A 189 7.60 5.51 3.26
N LEU A 190 7.25 5.66 4.54
CA LEU A 190 6.89 6.95 5.12
C LEU A 190 8.04 7.96 5.05
N VAL A 191 9.23 7.53 5.44
CA VAL A 191 10.40 8.41 5.62
C VAL A 191 11.10 8.71 4.29
N ASN A 192 11.33 7.69 3.47
CA ASN A 192 12.11 7.80 2.23
C ASN A 192 11.23 7.83 0.96
N GLY A 193 10.00 7.33 1.03
CA GLY A 193 9.16 7.03 -0.14
C GLY A 193 8.62 8.25 -0.88
N GLY A 194 8.91 9.48 -0.44
CA GLY A 194 8.69 10.70 -1.22
C GLY A 194 7.24 11.21 -1.27
N LEU A 195 6.37 10.70 -0.39
CA LEU A 195 4.96 11.09 -0.27
C LEU A 195 4.59 11.69 1.09
N ARG A 196 5.57 12.14 1.88
CA ARG A 196 5.38 12.63 3.25
C ARG A 196 4.25 13.66 3.43
N LYS A 197 3.98 14.50 2.42
CA LYS A 197 2.89 15.49 2.45
C LYS A 197 1.50 14.89 2.23
N ASN A 198 1.41 13.79 1.46
CA ASN A 198 0.18 13.06 1.19
C ASN A 198 -0.14 12.08 2.32
N ILE A 199 0.88 11.53 3.00
CA ILE A 199 0.68 10.57 4.08
C ILE A 199 0.15 11.29 5.31
N LYS A 200 -1.12 11.04 5.63
CA LYS A 200 -1.83 11.63 6.77
C LYS A 200 -1.95 10.70 7.94
N GLU A 201 -1.99 9.39 7.70
CA GLU A 201 -2.12 8.42 8.79
C GLU A 201 -1.19 7.21 8.60
N LEU A 202 -0.67 6.72 9.71
CA LEU A 202 0.11 5.48 9.81
C LEU A 202 -0.59 4.54 10.80
N TYR A 203 -1.02 3.37 10.32
CA TYR A 203 -1.68 2.32 11.10
C TYR A 203 -0.72 1.15 11.30
N LEU A 204 -0.44 0.82 12.56
CA LEU A 204 0.42 -0.28 12.94
C LEU A 204 -0.40 -1.31 13.73
N PHE A 205 -0.59 -2.49 13.15
CA PHE A 205 -1.33 -3.61 13.73
C PHE A 205 -0.35 -4.67 14.20
N ASP A 206 -0.05 -4.66 15.50
CA ASP A 206 1.00 -5.46 16.13
C ASP A 206 2.32 -5.43 15.32
N SER A 207 2.68 -4.22 14.85
CA SER A 207 3.71 -4.01 13.85
C SER A 207 4.66 -2.88 14.27
N PHE A 208 5.02 -2.78 15.55
CA PHE A 208 5.83 -1.65 16.05
C PHE A 208 7.19 -2.09 16.62
N TYR A 209 7.93 -2.91 15.87
CA TYR A 209 9.15 -3.59 16.35
C TYR A 209 10.41 -2.72 16.41
N SER A 210 10.59 -1.78 15.47
CA SER A 210 11.78 -0.91 15.41
C SER A 210 11.55 0.27 14.46
N LEU A 211 12.57 1.13 14.29
CA LEU A 211 12.52 2.36 13.47
C LEU A 211 11.52 3.39 14.00
N THR A 212 11.13 3.28 15.27
CA THR A 212 10.03 4.06 15.86
C THR A 212 10.39 5.53 15.99
N ASP A 213 11.67 5.84 16.17
CA ASP A 213 12.24 7.18 16.19
C ASP A 213 12.05 7.93 14.87
N MET A 214 12.05 7.22 13.75
CA MET A 214 11.89 7.81 12.41
C MET A 214 10.48 8.40 12.19
N ILE A 215 9.49 8.00 12.99
CA ILE A 215 8.10 8.48 12.88
C ILE A 215 7.95 9.87 13.52
N VAL A 216 8.75 10.20 14.55
CA VAL A 216 8.62 11.45 15.32
C VAL A 216 8.74 12.71 14.44
N PRO A 217 9.75 12.82 13.54
CA PRO A 217 9.80 13.96 12.63
C PRO A 217 8.52 14.11 11.80
N TRP A 218 7.94 13.00 11.33
CA TRP A 218 6.72 13.05 10.52
C TRP A 218 5.54 13.53 11.36
N LEU A 219 5.35 13.01 12.57
CA LEU A 219 4.32 13.49 13.49
C LEU A 219 4.43 14.99 13.78
N LYS A 220 5.65 15.53 13.88
CA LYS A 220 5.88 16.96 14.11
C LYS A 220 5.65 17.84 12.88
N ALA A 221 5.77 17.28 11.68
CA ALA A 221 5.75 18.05 10.43
C ALA A 221 4.38 18.64 10.07
N ASP A 222 3.30 18.03 10.55
CA ASP A 222 1.93 18.48 10.26
C ASP A 222 1.03 18.17 11.47
N LYS A 223 0.12 19.10 11.81
CA LYS A 223 -0.86 18.91 12.87
C LYS A 223 -1.85 17.79 12.54
N ASP A 224 -2.07 17.48 11.26
CA ASP A 224 -3.04 16.51 10.79
C ASP A 224 -2.44 15.09 10.64
N ASN A 225 -1.13 14.91 10.82
CA ASN A 225 -0.53 13.57 10.82
C ASN A 225 -1.01 12.76 12.03
N ARG A 226 -1.41 11.50 11.83
CA ARG A 226 -1.94 10.60 12.87
C ARG A 226 -1.18 9.28 12.93
N LEU A 227 -0.72 8.91 14.13
CA LEU A 227 -0.25 7.55 14.40
C LEU A 227 -1.37 6.78 15.09
N ARG A 228 -1.66 5.57 14.61
CA ARG A 228 -2.56 4.61 15.24
C ARG A 228 -1.83 3.29 15.39
N SER A 229 -1.52 2.90 16.61
CA SER A 229 -0.96 1.58 16.91
C SER A 229 -1.95 0.82 17.77
N ILE A 230 -2.33 -0.37 17.31
CA ILE A 230 -3.04 -1.36 18.12
C ILE A 230 -2.09 -2.54 18.24
N TYR A 231 -1.79 -2.99 19.45
CA TYR A 231 -0.69 -3.93 19.68
C TYR A 231 -1.02 -4.95 20.77
N THR A 232 -0.41 -6.13 20.68
CA THR A 232 -0.53 -7.19 21.68
C THR A 232 0.45 -6.96 22.83
N GLU A 233 0.26 -7.66 23.95
CA GLU A 233 1.15 -7.58 25.12
C GLU A 233 2.64 -7.83 24.78
N ASN A 234 2.92 -8.62 23.74
CA ASN A 234 4.29 -8.90 23.30
C ASN A 234 5.06 -7.66 22.84
N LEU A 235 4.36 -6.61 22.39
CA LEU A 235 4.96 -5.35 21.97
C LEU A 235 4.87 -4.24 23.03
N GLU A 236 4.43 -4.55 24.26
CA GLU A 236 4.40 -3.58 25.35
C GLU A 236 5.78 -2.92 25.61
N PRO A 237 6.92 -3.66 25.62
CA PRO A 237 8.23 -3.03 25.84
C PRO A 237 8.58 -1.96 24.79
N GLU A 238 8.38 -2.25 23.51
CA GLU A 238 8.64 -1.33 22.40
C GLU A 238 7.73 -0.09 22.47
N HIS A 239 6.47 -0.29 22.89
CA HIS A 239 5.55 0.81 23.10
C HIS A 239 5.96 1.68 24.29
N GLN A 240 6.42 1.09 25.39
CA GLN A 240 6.94 1.84 26.54
C GLN A 240 8.19 2.66 26.20
N GLU A 241 9.06 2.14 25.33
CA GLU A 241 10.20 2.91 24.82
C GLU A 241 9.74 4.07 23.93
N PHE A 242 8.81 3.82 23.01
CA PHE A 242 8.25 4.87 22.15
C PHE A 242 7.51 5.94 22.97
N LEU A 243 6.81 5.55 24.05
CA LEU A 243 6.16 6.46 24.98
C LEU A 243 7.13 7.45 25.61
N LYS A 244 8.29 6.97 26.07
CA LYS A 244 9.35 7.84 26.60
C LYS A 244 9.83 8.81 25.53
N LEU A 245 10.03 8.33 24.30
CA LEU A 245 10.48 9.15 23.18
C LEU A 245 9.46 10.26 22.84
N ILE A 246 8.18 9.94 22.69
CA ILE A 246 7.17 10.95 22.33
C ILE A 246 6.93 11.95 23.46
N SER A 247 7.01 11.50 24.73
CA SER A 247 6.89 12.36 25.91
C SER A 247 8.05 13.36 25.99
N ALA A 248 9.29 12.90 25.75
CA ALA A 248 10.47 13.76 25.66
C ALA A 248 10.38 14.78 24.52
N ASN A 249 9.52 14.53 23.53
CA ASN A 249 9.24 15.41 22.41
C ASN A 249 7.98 16.27 22.60
N GLY A 250 7.37 16.27 23.80
CA GLY A 250 6.20 17.07 24.15
C GLY A 250 4.91 16.62 23.44
N MET A 251 4.86 15.38 22.97
CA MET A 251 3.69 14.84 22.27
C MET A 251 2.81 14.02 23.22
N ILE A 252 1.49 14.18 23.07
CA ILE A 252 0.48 13.50 23.89
C ILE A 252 -0.08 12.31 23.12
N TYR A 253 -0.26 11.19 23.80
CA TYR A 253 -0.93 10.01 23.28
C TYR A 253 -2.19 9.67 24.09
N ASN A 254 -3.03 8.82 23.53
CA ASN A 254 -4.18 8.22 24.21
C ASN A 254 -4.34 6.76 23.73
N ASN A 255 -5.11 5.94 24.44
CA ASN A 255 -5.50 4.58 24.02
C ASN A 255 -6.95 4.50 23.50
N VAL A 256 -7.71 5.60 23.60
CA VAL A 256 -9.08 5.73 23.09
C VAL A 256 -9.06 5.94 21.57
N LEU A 257 -9.90 5.17 20.86
CA LEU A 257 -10.12 5.35 19.43
C LEU A 257 -11.03 6.55 19.17
N ALA A 258 -10.44 7.71 18.88
CA ALA A 258 -11.16 8.90 18.49
C ALA A 258 -10.42 9.71 17.42
N LYS A 259 -11.18 10.39 16.55
CA LYS A 259 -10.68 11.08 15.35
C LYS A 259 -9.72 12.22 15.70
N GLU A 260 -10.01 12.94 16.78
CA GLU A 260 -9.26 14.07 17.29
C GLU A 260 -7.93 13.70 17.96
N VAL A 261 -7.80 12.47 18.46
CA VAL A 261 -6.57 12.01 19.09
C VAL A 261 -5.47 11.94 18.03
N LYS A 262 -4.30 12.52 18.27
CA LYS A 262 -3.20 12.52 17.29
C LYS A 262 -2.41 11.23 17.25
N ILE A 263 -2.06 10.71 18.43
CA ILE A 263 -1.28 9.48 18.62
C ILE A 263 -2.13 8.53 19.44
N ILE A 264 -2.56 7.44 18.82
CA ILE A 264 -3.26 6.34 19.52
C ILE A 264 -2.27 5.20 19.70
N LEU A 265 -2.09 4.76 20.93
CA LEU A 265 -1.37 3.53 21.29
C LEU A 265 -2.31 2.70 22.16
N ARG A 266 -2.96 1.70 21.54
CA ARG A 266 -4.02 0.90 22.16
C ARG A 266 -3.55 -0.53 22.39
N PRO A 267 -3.29 -0.95 23.64
CA PRO A 267 -3.04 -2.36 23.93
C PRO A 267 -4.30 -3.18 23.64
N SER A 268 -4.10 -4.42 23.21
CA SER A 268 -5.14 -5.38 22.84
C SER A 268 -4.86 -6.74 23.46
N LYS A 269 -5.94 -7.45 23.84
CA LYS A 269 -5.89 -8.85 24.27
C LYS A 269 -6.07 -9.84 23.11
N ALA A 270 -6.21 -9.33 21.88
CA ALA A 270 -6.33 -10.16 20.69
C ALA A 270 -5.06 -10.97 20.46
N CYS A 271 -5.16 -12.08 19.73
CA CYS A 271 -3.99 -12.75 19.18
C CYS A 271 -3.30 -11.88 18.11
N HIS A 272 -2.06 -12.23 17.75
CA HIS A 272 -1.24 -11.49 16.78
C HIS A 272 -1.97 -11.19 15.46
N ASP A 273 -2.66 -12.18 14.90
CA ASP A 273 -3.40 -12.04 13.64
C ASP A 273 -4.81 -11.48 13.87
N CYS A 274 -5.47 -11.91 14.94
CA CYS A 274 -6.80 -11.46 15.36
C CYS A 274 -6.88 -9.94 15.59
N ILE A 275 -5.74 -9.27 15.73
CA ILE A 275 -5.70 -7.82 15.83
C ILE A 275 -6.20 -7.12 14.57
N MET A 276 -6.24 -7.81 13.43
CA MET A 276 -6.80 -7.30 12.18
C MET A 276 -8.33 -7.38 12.15
N ASP A 277 -8.95 -8.19 13.00
CA ASP A 277 -10.39 -8.47 12.99
C ASP A 277 -11.19 -7.23 13.43
N GLY A 278 -11.76 -6.51 12.47
CA GLY A 278 -12.59 -5.32 12.68
C GLY A 278 -11.82 -4.06 13.13
N ASN A 279 -10.56 -4.17 13.56
CA ASN A 279 -9.79 -2.99 13.96
C ASN A 279 -9.36 -2.13 12.77
N PHE A 280 -9.19 -2.72 11.56
CA PHE A 280 -8.93 -1.94 10.35
C PHE A 280 -10.15 -1.07 10.03
N GLU A 281 -11.36 -1.62 10.10
CA GLU A 281 -12.61 -0.86 9.98
C GLU A 281 -12.74 0.23 11.07
N GLN A 282 -12.49 -0.11 12.34
CA GLN A 282 -12.58 0.85 13.45
C GLN A 282 -11.64 2.06 13.26
N LEU A 283 -10.40 1.83 12.83
CA LEU A 283 -9.46 2.91 12.55
C LEU A 283 -9.89 3.74 11.33
N LEU A 284 -10.39 3.09 10.29
CA LEU A 284 -10.90 3.79 9.11
C LEU A 284 -12.10 4.69 9.44
N LYS A 285 -13.03 4.24 10.30
CA LYS A 285 -14.18 5.06 10.73
C LYS A 285 -13.78 6.37 11.39
N ILE A 286 -12.64 6.40 12.10
CA ILE A 286 -12.09 7.60 12.73
C ILE A 286 -11.01 8.31 11.90
N SER A 287 -10.81 7.91 10.64
CA SER A 287 -9.82 8.52 9.74
C SER A 287 -10.22 9.92 9.26
N LEU A 288 -9.26 10.60 8.65
CA LEU A 288 -9.38 11.89 7.97
C LEU A 288 -9.83 11.75 6.50
N LEU A 289 -10.07 10.52 6.04
CA LEU A 289 -10.62 10.27 4.71
C LEU A 289 -12.06 10.77 4.59
N ASN A 290 -12.42 11.16 3.38
CA ASN A 290 -13.80 11.49 3.03
C ASN A 290 -14.66 10.23 3.05
N ASP A 291 -15.94 10.40 3.34
CA ASP A 291 -16.93 9.34 3.28
C ASP A 291 -17.45 9.17 1.85
N ILE A 292 -17.97 7.99 1.55
CA ILE A 292 -18.79 7.74 0.36
C ILE A 292 -20.17 8.33 0.66
N ASP A 293 -20.65 9.27 -0.16
CA ASP A 293 -22.06 9.68 -0.13
C ASP A 293 -22.91 8.49 -0.61
N ARG A 294 -23.55 7.78 0.32
CA ARG A 294 -24.47 6.68 0.04
C ARG A 294 -25.91 7.17 -0.06
#